data_AF-A0A1G9S419-F1
#
_entry.id   AF-A0A1G9S419-F1
#
_cell.length_a   1.000
_cell.length_b   1.000
_cell.length_c   1.000
_cell.angle_alpha   90.00
_cell.angle_beta   90.00
_cell.angle_gamma   90.00
#
_symmetry.space_group_name_H-M   'P 1'
#
loop_
_entity.id
_entity.type
_entity.pdbx_description
1 polymer ?
#
loop_
_entity_poly.entity_id
_entity_poly.type
_entity_poly.pdbx_seq_one_letter_code
_entity_poly.pdbx_strand_id
1 'polypeptide(L)'
;MPAPADLRAQVAASYDSQDLPSWPNPHSDAKPPHDDEYSRVTEPSRYDIVHARAHIWASHLAGLKDVALDGTRLSSSRPGTLSLFLLTDNVPVMNAEDVTLAVLRVAVARPDLVITTLPDCGCDACDWGSADLLEAVDDAVLTVVGGPFVLLRNPKWHAQWHPGGGSSGGTADHTAAMDLCRRLADGEDIQLPDDTEAFVGRSWFG
;
A
#
# COMPACT_ATOMS: atom_id res chain seq x y z
N MET A 1 -16.98 -3.53 -16.03
CA MET A 1 -15.78 -2.92 -15.42
C MET A 1 -14.64 -3.90 -15.60
N PRO A 2 -13.38 -3.44 -15.74
CA PRO A 2 -12.24 -4.33 -15.88
C PRO A 2 -12.12 -5.24 -14.66
N ALA A 3 -11.62 -6.47 -14.86
CA ALA A 3 -11.20 -7.29 -13.74
C ALA A 3 -9.97 -6.65 -13.07
N PRO A 4 -9.69 -6.95 -11.78
CA PRO A 4 -8.51 -6.42 -11.08
C PRO A 4 -7.19 -6.65 -11.85
N ALA A 5 -7.04 -7.82 -12.46
CA ALA A 5 -5.88 -8.17 -13.28
C ALA A 5 -5.76 -7.30 -14.55
N ASP A 6 -6.88 -7.00 -15.20
CA ASP A 6 -6.89 -6.13 -16.38
C ASP A 6 -6.45 -4.71 -16.01
N LEU A 7 -6.87 -4.23 -14.83
CA LEU A 7 -6.50 -2.91 -14.34
C LEU A 7 -5.00 -2.83 -14.01
N ARG A 8 -4.44 -3.85 -13.34
CA ARG A 8 -3.00 -3.95 -13.08
C ARG A 8 -2.20 -3.92 -14.40
N ALA A 9 -2.64 -4.68 -15.40
CA ALA A 9 -2.00 -4.70 -16.72
C ALA A 9 -2.06 -3.33 -17.43
N GLN A 10 -3.18 -2.60 -17.33
CA GLN A 10 -3.32 -1.26 -17.91
C GLN A 10 -2.42 -0.23 -17.22
N VAL A 11 -2.29 -0.31 -15.88
CA VAL A 11 -1.37 0.52 -15.09
C VAL A 11 0.07 0.20 -15.46
N ALA A 12 0.44 -1.09 -15.58
CA ALA A 12 1.76 -1.51 -16.04
C ALA A 12 2.10 -0.95 -17.43
N ALA A 13 1.23 -1.15 -18.41
CA ALA A 13 1.44 -0.63 -19.77
C ALA A 13 1.57 0.90 -19.82
N SER A 14 0.83 1.62 -18.96
CA SER A 14 0.93 3.08 -18.87
C SER A 14 2.25 3.52 -18.26
N TYR A 15 2.74 2.81 -17.24
CA TYR A 15 4.02 3.08 -16.60
C TYR A 15 5.19 2.80 -17.54
N ASP A 16 5.15 1.67 -18.27
CA ASP A 16 6.21 1.29 -19.23
C ASP A 16 6.38 2.32 -20.36
N SER A 17 5.36 3.16 -20.59
CA SER A 17 5.41 4.26 -21.56
C SER A 17 6.12 5.53 -21.07
N GLN A 18 6.46 5.64 -19.77
CA GLN A 18 6.98 6.87 -19.16
C GLN A 18 8.53 6.98 -19.10
N ASP A 19 9.26 6.01 -19.65
CA ASP A 19 10.74 5.99 -19.64
C ASP A 19 11.36 6.27 -18.26
N LEU A 20 10.78 5.65 -17.22
CA LEU A 20 11.19 5.80 -15.82
C LEU A 20 12.31 4.82 -15.44
N PRO A 21 13.10 5.14 -14.39
CA PRO A 21 14.15 4.25 -13.91
C PRO A 21 13.65 2.83 -13.61
N SER A 22 14.48 1.84 -13.93
CA SER A 22 14.27 0.44 -13.58
C SER A 22 15.61 -0.19 -13.23
N TRP A 23 15.66 -0.94 -12.13
CA TRP A 23 16.89 -1.58 -11.64
C TRP A 23 16.58 -2.98 -11.11
N PRO A 24 17.49 -3.95 -11.32
CA PRO A 24 17.32 -5.30 -10.80
C PRO A 24 17.45 -5.33 -9.28
N ASN A 25 16.99 -6.42 -8.67
CA ASN A 25 17.25 -6.71 -7.27
C ASN A 25 18.78 -6.81 -7.01
N PRO A 26 19.39 -5.90 -6.23
CA PRO A 26 20.82 -5.95 -5.92
C PRO A 26 21.20 -7.17 -5.08
N HIS A 27 20.25 -7.76 -4.33
CA HIS A 27 20.43 -8.91 -3.43
C HIS A 27 19.92 -10.23 -4.03
N SER A 28 19.94 -10.34 -5.36
CA SER A 28 19.38 -11.49 -6.10
C SER A 28 20.07 -12.83 -5.84
N ASP A 29 21.29 -12.83 -5.29
CA ASP A 29 22.04 -14.05 -4.96
C ASP A 29 21.69 -14.62 -3.56
N ALA A 30 20.68 -14.06 -2.90
CA ALA A 30 20.21 -14.42 -1.56
C ALA A 30 21.30 -14.33 -0.47
N LYS A 31 22.39 -13.60 -0.73
CA LYS A 31 23.31 -13.23 0.34
C LYS A 31 22.66 -12.16 1.21
N PRO A 32 22.91 -12.20 2.52
CA PRO A 32 22.53 -11.08 3.37
C PRO A 32 23.27 -9.82 2.90
N PRO A 33 22.61 -8.64 2.96
CA PRO A 33 23.28 -7.37 2.73
C PRO A 33 24.48 -7.21 3.65
N HIS A 34 25.50 -6.49 3.19
CA HIS A 34 26.62 -6.09 4.01
C HIS A 34 26.22 -5.01 5.03
N ASP A 35 26.92 -4.98 6.17
CA ASP A 35 26.62 -4.05 7.26
C ASP A 35 26.69 -2.57 6.83
N ASP A 36 27.54 -2.23 5.85
CA ASP A 36 27.70 -0.88 5.31
C ASP A 36 26.58 -0.43 4.36
N GLU A 37 25.68 -1.35 3.99
CA GLU A 37 24.49 -1.06 3.19
C GLU A 37 23.31 -0.58 4.05
N TYR A 38 23.35 -0.87 5.36
CA TYR A 38 22.36 -0.35 6.29
C TYR A 38 22.57 1.15 6.51
N SER A 39 21.47 1.90 6.57
CA SER A 39 21.47 3.37 6.70
C SER A 39 22.14 4.13 5.55
N ARG A 40 22.50 3.45 4.45
CA ARG A 40 23.03 4.07 3.23
C ARG A 40 21.94 4.15 2.17
N VAL A 41 21.88 5.28 1.45
CA VAL A 41 20.93 5.50 0.35
C VAL A 41 21.73 6.03 -0.84
N THR A 42 22.12 5.17 -1.77
CA THR A 42 23.10 5.53 -2.83
C THR A 42 22.47 6.34 -3.96
N GLU A 43 21.18 6.13 -4.27
CA GLU A 43 20.49 6.81 -5.38
C GLU A 43 19.03 7.13 -5.00
N PRO A 44 18.78 8.11 -4.13
CA PRO A 44 17.44 8.38 -3.59
C PRO A 44 16.39 8.73 -4.65
N SER A 45 16.78 9.42 -5.73
CA SER A 45 15.86 9.84 -6.80
C SER A 45 15.28 8.69 -7.61
N ARG A 46 15.87 7.48 -7.58
CA ARG A 46 15.28 6.32 -8.28
C ARG A 46 13.95 5.90 -7.67
N TYR A 47 13.68 6.28 -6.41
CA TYR A 47 12.42 5.98 -5.73
C TYR A 47 11.26 6.88 -6.17
N ASP A 48 11.50 7.92 -6.99
CA ASP A 48 10.45 8.78 -7.57
C ASP A 48 9.39 7.97 -8.34
N ILE A 49 9.75 6.74 -8.75
CA ILE A 49 8.84 5.79 -9.38
C ILE A 49 7.58 5.49 -8.56
N VAL A 50 7.63 5.57 -7.22
CA VAL A 50 6.45 5.33 -6.38
C VAL A 50 5.41 6.45 -6.52
N HIS A 51 5.86 7.69 -6.71
CA HIS A 51 4.96 8.83 -6.98
C HIS A 51 4.35 8.68 -8.38
N ALA A 52 5.16 8.35 -9.38
CA ALA A 52 4.67 8.12 -10.74
C ALA A 52 3.65 6.97 -10.79
N ARG A 53 3.94 5.84 -10.14
CA ARG A 53 3.04 4.68 -10.08
C ARG A 53 1.73 5.01 -9.35
N ALA A 54 1.80 5.76 -8.24
CA ALA A 54 0.61 6.24 -7.54
C ALA A 54 -0.27 7.14 -8.41
N HIS A 55 0.34 8.06 -9.18
CA HIS A 55 -0.40 8.95 -10.07
C HIS A 55 -1.10 8.18 -11.21
N ILE A 56 -0.44 7.18 -11.78
CA ILE A 56 -1.02 6.30 -12.81
C ILE A 56 -2.21 5.52 -12.21
N TRP A 57 -2.04 4.92 -11.04
CA TRP A 57 -3.15 4.25 -10.33
C TRP A 57 -4.34 5.17 -10.09
N ALA A 58 -4.10 6.38 -9.58
CA ALA A 58 -5.16 7.35 -9.34
C ALA A 58 -5.92 7.70 -10.63
N SER A 59 -5.18 7.88 -11.74
CA SER A 59 -5.77 8.20 -13.04
C SER A 59 -6.64 7.05 -13.58
N HIS A 60 -6.15 5.80 -13.49
CA HIS A 60 -6.90 4.62 -13.94
C HIS A 60 -8.13 4.34 -13.08
N LEU A 61 -8.01 4.46 -11.76
CA LEU A 61 -9.15 4.30 -10.84
C LEU A 61 -10.20 5.40 -11.06
N ALA A 62 -9.79 6.65 -11.24
CA ALA A 62 -10.70 7.76 -11.53
C ALA A 62 -11.43 7.61 -12.87
N GLY A 63 -10.87 6.84 -13.82
CA GLY A 63 -11.53 6.48 -15.07
C GLY A 63 -12.61 5.41 -14.91
N LEU A 64 -12.68 4.72 -13.77
CA LEU A 64 -13.73 3.73 -13.51
C LEU A 64 -15.08 4.41 -13.29
N LYS A 65 -16.14 3.73 -13.72
CA LYS A 65 -17.50 4.14 -13.38
C LYS A 65 -17.65 4.14 -11.85
N ASP A 66 -18.37 5.12 -11.34
CA ASP A 66 -18.73 5.24 -9.93
C ASP A 66 -17.54 5.60 -9.00
N VAL A 67 -16.37 5.96 -9.54
CA VAL A 67 -15.21 6.43 -8.76
C VAL A 67 -14.98 7.92 -9.00
N ALA A 68 -14.74 8.67 -7.92
CA ALA A 68 -14.35 10.08 -7.98
C ALA A 68 -12.97 10.29 -7.35
N LEU A 69 -12.20 11.21 -7.94
CA LEU A 69 -10.92 11.70 -7.42
C LEU A 69 -11.08 13.14 -6.92
N ASP A 70 -10.73 13.39 -5.66
CA ASP A 70 -10.68 14.71 -5.03
C ASP A 70 -9.34 14.88 -4.31
N GLY A 71 -8.43 15.67 -4.90
CA GLY A 71 -7.04 15.75 -4.45
C GLY A 71 -6.35 14.39 -4.52
N THR A 72 -6.01 13.83 -3.36
CA THR A 72 -5.38 12.50 -3.21
C THR A 72 -6.38 11.39 -2.86
N ARG A 73 -7.66 11.73 -2.67
CA ARG A 73 -8.71 10.82 -2.23
C ARG A 73 -9.45 10.25 -3.43
N LEU A 74 -9.48 8.92 -3.53
CA LEU A 74 -10.34 8.16 -4.43
C LEU A 74 -11.51 7.58 -3.63
N SER A 75 -12.73 7.70 -4.13
CA SER A 75 -13.91 7.13 -3.49
C SER A 75 -14.84 6.52 -4.51
N SER A 76 -15.30 5.30 -4.25
CA SER A 76 -16.40 4.69 -5.00
C SER A 76 -17.75 5.04 -4.37
N SER A 77 -18.79 5.28 -5.19
CA SER A 77 -20.16 5.42 -4.72
C SER A 77 -20.84 4.08 -4.42
N ARG A 78 -20.14 2.95 -4.64
CA ARG A 78 -20.65 1.61 -4.35
C ARG A 78 -20.78 1.38 -2.83
N PRO A 79 -21.87 0.75 -2.37
CA PRO A 79 -22.10 0.52 -0.95
C PRO A 79 -20.98 -0.27 -0.27
N GLY A 80 -20.61 0.15 0.94
CA GLY A 80 -19.65 -0.56 1.78
C GLY A 80 -18.19 -0.48 1.32
N THR A 81 -17.87 0.34 0.32
CA THR A 81 -16.46 0.59 -0.08
C THR A 81 -15.79 1.57 0.88
N LEU A 82 -14.47 1.43 1.07
CA LEU A 82 -13.65 2.43 1.76
C LEU A 82 -13.03 3.39 0.74
N SER A 83 -12.90 4.66 1.11
CA SER A 83 -12.06 5.60 0.36
C SER A 83 -10.59 5.17 0.42
N LEU A 84 -9.87 5.34 -0.68
CA LEU A 84 -8.44 5.12 -0.81
C LEU A 84 -7.72 6.48 -0.90
N PHE A 85 -6.57 6.61 -0.25
CA PHE A 85 -5.72 7.78 -0.32
C PHE A 85 -4.33 7.35 -0.79
N LEU A 86 -3.83 8.03 -1.82
CA LEU A 86 -2.47 7.87 -2.32
C LEU A 86 -1.70 9.16 -1.98
N LEU A 87 -0.96 9.12 -0.88
CA LEU A 87 -0.28 10.30 -0.32
C LEU A 87 1.21 10.24 -0.68
N THR A 88 1.64 11.14 -1.55
CA THR A 88 3.03 11.22 -2.01
C THR A 88 3.75 12.33 -1.24
N ASP A 89 4.86 11.98 -0.58
CA ASP A 89 5.70 12.93 0.14
C ASP A 89 7.19 12.69 -0.17
N ASN A 90 8.00 13.72 0.01
CA ASN A 90 9.46 13.61 0.03
C ASN A 90 9.93 13.70 1.49
N VAL A 91 10.52 12.63 2.01
CA VAL A 91 10.97 12.57 3.41
C VAL A 91 12.49 12.76 3.49
N PRO A 92 13.00 13.52 4.47
CA PRO A 92 14.45 13.63 4.67
C PRO A 92 15.08 12.25 4.93
N VAL A 93 16.20 11.97 4.27
CA VAL A 93 17.00 10.78 4.55
C VAL A 93 17.81 11.04 5.83
N MET A 94 17.72 10.10 6.77
CA MET A 94 18.46 10.22 8.03
C MET A 94 19.97 10.24 7.75
N ASN A 95 20.69 11.15 8.40
CA ASN A 95 22.15 11.33 8.26
C ASN A 95 22.63 11.73 6.86
N ALA A 96 21.77 12.28 5.99
CA ALA A 96 22.16 12.87 4.73
C ALA A 96 21.61 14.31 4.61
N GLU A 97 22.49 15.28 4.38
CA GLU A 97 22.10 16.69 4.22
C GLU A 97 21.46 16.92 2.85
N ASP A 98 20.34 17.65 2.83
CA ASP A 98 19.58 18.02 1.63
C ASP A 98 19.17 16.86 0.71
N VAL A 99 19.15 15.63 1.25
CA VAL A 99 18.69 14.43 0.53
C VAL A 99 17.28 14.06 1.01
N THR A 100 16.35 13.94 0.06
CA THR A 100 15.02 13.39 0.33
C THR A 100 14.78 12.11 -0.45
N LEU A 101 13.90 11.27 0.09
CA LEU A 101 13.41 10.05 -0.54
C LEU A 101 11.93 10.20 -0.86
N ALA A 102 11.54 9.86 -2.09
CA ALA A 102 10.15 9.77 -2.48
C ALA A 102 9.47 8.61 -1.74
N VAL A 103 8.39 8.93 -1.02
CA VAL A 103 7.58 8.00 -0.26
C VAL A 103 6.13 8.10 -0.69
N LEU A 104 5.49 6.94 -0.87
CA LEU A 104 4.06 6.78 -1.01
C LEU A 104 3.48 6.19 0.28
N ARG A 105 2.51 6.87 0.88
CA ARG A 105 1.67 6.31 1.93
C ARG A 105 0.31 5.94 1.33
N VAL A 106 -0.08 4.69 1.50
CA VAL A 106 -1.41 4.22 1.12
C VAL A 106 -2.26 4.21 2.38
N ALA A 107 -3.36 4.95 2.37
CA ALA A 107 -4.28 5.06 3.51
C ALA A 107 -5.73 4.77 3.10
N VAL A 108 -6.55 4.40 4.08
CA VAL A 108 -7.95 4.02 3.86
C VAL A 108 -8.90 4.75 4.79
N ALA A 109 -10.12 5.03 4.33
CA ALA A 109 -11.19 5.74 5.06
C ALA A 109 -10.88 7.21 5.45
N ARG A 110 -9.70 7.49 6.00
CA ARG A 110 -9.16 8.81 6.35
C ARG A 110 -7.63 8.82 6.17
N PRO A 111 -7.01 9.98 5.88
CA PRO A 111 -5.60 10.04 5.44
C PRO A 111 -4.58 9.57 6.48
N ASP A 112 -4.92 9.56 7.76
CA ASP A 112 -4.03 9.13 8.86
C ASP A 112 -4.15 7.63 9.21
N LEU A 113 -5.06 6.90 8.55
CA LEU A 113 -5.13 5.44 8.60
C LEU A 113 -4.28 4.83 7.48
N VAL A 114 -2.97 5.07 7.58
CA VAL A 114 -1.96 4.51 6.68
C VAL A 114 -1.85 3.01 6.92
N ILE A 115 -2.01 2.23 5.84
CA ILE A 115 -1.90 0.75 5.86
C ILE A 115 -0.53 0.27 5.37
N THR A 116 0.14 1.07 4.55
CA THR A 116 1.53 0.82 4.15
C THR A 116 2.23 2.11 3.73
N THR A 117 3.55 2.12 3.87
CA THR A 117 4.46 3.18 3.41
C THR A 117 5.49 2.53 2.49
N LEU A 118 5.68 3.07 1.29
CA LEU A 118 6.51 2.51 0.24
C LEU A 118 7.52 3.55 -0.28
N PRO A 119 8.83 3.24 -0.33
CA PRO A 119 9.43 2.04 0.26
C PRO A 119 9.25 2.02 1.79
N ASP A 120 9.22 0.83 2.39
CA ASP A 120 9.17 0.64 3.84
C ASP A 120 10.52 0.96 4.50
N CYS A 121 11.60 0.80 3.73
CA CYS A 121 12.94 1.24 4.05
C CYS A 121 13.67 1.73 2.78
N GLY A 122 14.31 2.90 2.86
CA GLY A 122 15.09 3.47 1.74
C GLY A 122 16.54 3.02 1.68
N CYS A 123 17.00 2.19 2.61
CA CYS A 123 18.41 1.78 2.67
C CYS A 123 18.75 0.80 1.55
N ASP A 124 20.00 0.82 1.09
CA ASP A 124 20.52 -0.11 0.09
C ASP A 124 20.36 -1.58 0.54
N ALA A 125 20.50 -1.84 1.85
CA ALA A 125 20.28 -3.18 2.42
C ALA A 125 18.84 -3.72 2.26
N CYS A 126 17.85 -2.84 2.07
CA CYS A 126 16.44 -3.20 1.93
C CYS A 126 15.94 -3.06 0.48
N ASP A 127 16.83 -2.75 -0.46
CA ASP A 127 16.47 -2.60 -1.86
C ASP A 127 16.27 -3.97 -2.53
N TRP A 128 15.04 -4.27 -2.94
CA TRP A 128 14.68 -5.48 -3.66
C TRP A 128 14.49 -5.27 -5.17
N GLY A 129 14.85 -4.10 -5.69
CA GLY A 129 14.68 -3.76 -7.10
C GLY A 129 13.39 -2.98 -7.39
N SER A 130 13.35 -2.33 -8.55
CA SER A 130 12.17 -1.55 -8.96
C SER A 130 10.93 -2.42 -9.17
N ALA A 131 11.09 -3.63 -9.70
CA ALA A 131 9.98 -4.53 -9.99
C ALA A 131 9.22 -4.93 -8.71
N ASP A 132 9.95 -5.30 -7.66
CA ASP A 132 9.39 -5.65 -6.35
C ASP A 132 8.67 -4.45 -5.72
N LEU A 133 9.29 -3.26 -5.76
CA LEU A 133 8.68 -2.04 -5.25
C LEU A 133 7.39 -1.66 -6.00
N LEU A 134 7.37 -1.76 -7.33
CA LEU A 134 6.18 -1.48 -8.13
C LEU A 134 5.07 -2.51 -7.89
N GLU A 135 5.42 -3.79 -7.72
CA GLU A 135 4.50 -4.84 -7.30
C GLU A 135 3.90 -4.54 -5.93
N ALA A 136 4.70 -4.12 -4.95
CA ALA A 136 4.22 -3.73 -3.63
C ALA A 136 3.22 -2.55 -3.70
N VAL A 137 3.45 -1.56 -4.59
CA VAL A 137 2.49 -0.48 -4.84
C VAL A 137 1.19 -1.02 -5.42
N ASP A 138 1.27 -1.86 -6.46
CA ASP A 138 0.11 -2.45 -7.11
C ASP A 138 -0.74 -3.26 -6.12
N ASP A 139 -0.08 -4.11 -5.32
CA ASP A 139 -0.74 -4.99 -4.37
C ASP A 139 -1.37 -4.22 -3.21
N ALA A 140 -0.73 -3.14 -2.74
CA ALA A 140 -1.31 -2.25 -1.73
C ALA A 140 -2.61 -1.60 -2.22
N VAL A 141 -2.63 -1.11 -3.47
CA VAL A 141 -3.84 -0.52 -4.07
C VAL A 141 -4.91 -1.58 -4.28
N LEU A 142 -4.56 -2.70 -4.91
CA LEU A 142 -5.50 -3.77 -5.25
C LEU A 142 -6.08 -4.47 -4.03
N THR A 143 -5.33 -4.57 -2.94
CA THR A 143 -5.84 -5.13 -1.67
C THR A 143 -7.04 -4.33 -1.15
N VAL A 144 -7.01 -2.99 -1.29
CA VAL A 144 -8.10 -2.11 -0.84
C VAL A 144 -9.26 -2.11 -1.84
N VAL A 145 -8.99 -1.87 -3.12
CA VAL A 145 -10.05 -1.71 -4.13
C VAL A 145 -10.64 -3.06 -4.59
N GLY A 146 -9.84 -4.12 -4.51
CA GLY A 146 -10.24 -5.49 -4.82
C GLY A 146 -11.23 -6.02 -3.80
N GLY A 147 -10.97 -5.79 -2.51
CA GLY A 147 -11.83 -6.19 -1.40
C GLY A 147 -12.12 -7.70 -1.30
N PRO A 148 -12.77 -8.15 -0.21
CA PRO A 148 -12.97 -7.40 1.03
C PRO A 148 -11.63 -7.03 1.70
N PHE A 149 -11.61 -5.89 2.40
CA PHE A 149 -10.47 -5.43 3.19
C PHE A 149 -10.96 -5.08 4.59
N VAL A 150 -10.18 -5.43 5.62
CA VAL A 150 -10.49 -5.07 7.01
C VAL A 150 -9.26 -4.46 7.65
N LEU A 151 -9.46 -3.34 8.34
CA LEU A 151 -8.47 -2.72 9.22
C LEU A 151 -9.06 -2.62 10.63
N LEU A 152 -8.33 -3.15 11.61
CA LEU A 152 -8.58 -3.01 13.03
C LEU A 152 -7.45 -2.17 13.64
N ARG A 153 -7.82 -1.21 14.49
CA ARG A 153 -6.82 -0.39 15.16
C ARG A 153 -7.31 0.04 16.54
N ASN A 154 -6.39 0.01 17.50
CA ASN A 154 -6.51 0.73 18.75
C ASN A 154 -5.12 1.29 19.15
N PRO A 155 -4.97 1.96 20.31
CA PRO A 155 -3.69 2.54 20.72
C PRO A 155 -2.56 1.53 20.97
N LYS A 156 -2.87 0.24 21.14
CA LYS A 156 -1.91 -0.81 21.52
C LYS A 156 -1.56 -1.75 20.37
N TRP A 157 -2.51 -1.99 19.47
CA TRP A 157 -2.35 -2.93 18.39
C TRP A 157 -3.14 -2.52 17.15
N HIS A 158 -2.73 -3.10 16.02
CA HIS A 158 -3.44 -2.99 14.76
C HIS A 158 -3.39 -4.32 14.02
N ALA A 159 -4.38 -4.54 13.15
CA ALA A 159 -4.37 -5.65 12.22
C ALA A 159 -5.03 -5.23 10.91
N GLN A 160 -4.55 -5.76 9.80
CA GLN A 160 -5.22 -5.65 8.52
C GLN A 160 -5.34 -7.02 7.88
N TRP A 161 -6.39 -7.21 7.09
CA TRP A 161 -6.70 -8.49 6.47
C TRP A 161 -7.38 -8.30 5.12
N HIS A 162 -7.09 -9.23 4.22
CA HIS A 162 -7.72 -9.41 2.92
C HIS A 162 -7.66 -10.90 2.55
N PRO A 163 -8.35 -11.37 1.49
CA PRO A 163 -8.36 -12.79 1.14
C PRO A 163 -6.98 -13.41 0.84
N GLY A 164 -6.01 -12.59 0.44
CA GLY A 164 -4.64 -13.01 0.14
C GLY A 164 -3.73 -13.12 1.38
N GLY A 165 -4.17 -12.64 2.55
CA GLY A 165 -3.36 -12.62 3.76
C GLY A 165 -3.69 -11.46 4.68
N GLY A 166 -2.80 -11.22 5.63
CA GLY A 166 -2.97 -10.11 6.56
C GLY A 166 -1.74 -9.92 7.43
N SER A 167 -1.71 -8.82 8.16
CA SER A 167 -0.62 -8.48 9.05
C SER A 167 -1.18 -7.88 10.34
N SER A 168 -0.37 -7.91 11.39
CA SER A 168 -0.72 -7.30 12.67
C SER A 168 0.52 -6.83 13.40
N GLY A 169 0.39 -5.76 14.19
CA GLY A 169 1.44 -5.26 15.07
C GLY A 169 0.90 -4.97 16.46
N GLY A 170 1.73 -5.21 17.48
CA GLY A 170 1.39 -4.95 18.89
C GLY A 170 0.37 -5.91 19.51
N THR A 171 -0.25 -6.81 18.73
CA THR A 171 -1.11 -7.88 19.26
C THR A 171 -0.27 -9.04 19.80
N ALA A 172 -0.74 -9.66 20.88
CA ALA A 172 -0.16 -10.90 21.41
C ALA A 172 -0.60 -12.14 20.62
N ASP A 173 -1.68 -12.05 19.83
CA ASP A 173 -2.24 -13.15 19.07
C ASP A 173 -2.63 -12.70 17.66
N HIS A 174 -1.74 -12.99 16.70
CA HIS A 174 -1.97 -12.70 15.29
C HIS A 174 -3.13 -13.52 14.72
N THR A 175 -3.21 -14.81 15.07
CA THR A 175 -4.23 -15.72 14.54
C THR A 175 -5.63 -15.29 14.97
N ALA A 176 -5.82 -14.92 16.23
CA ALA A 176 -7.09 -14.39 16.72
C ALA A 176 -7.46 -13.07 16.03
N ALA A 177 -6.48 -12.18 15.78
CA ALA A 177 -6.74 -10.93 15.06
C ALA A 177 -7.17 -11.19 13.60
N MET A 178 -6.54 -12.13 12.91
CA MET A 178 -6.92 -12.50 11.54
C MET A 178 -8.32 -13.14 11.48
N ASP A 179 -8.66 -13.99 12.45
CA ASP A 179 -9.99 -14.58 12.53
C ASP A 179 -11.07 -13.51 12.77
N LEU A 180 -10.82 -12.58 13.69
CA LEU A 180 -11.71 -11.44 13.93
C LEU A 180 -11.92 -10.61 12.66
N CYS A 181 -10.84 -10.28 11.94
CA CYS A 181 -10.94 -9.56 10.68
C CYS A 181 -11.76 -10.31 9.64
N ARG A 182 -11.52 -11.61 9.46
CA ARG A 182 -12.25 -12.44 8.50
C ARG A 182 -13.74 -12.44 8.80
N ARG A 183 -14.12 -12.63 10.06
CA ARG A 183 -15.53 -12.66 10.45
C ARG A 183 -16.22 -11.30 10.26
N LEU A 184 -15.52 -10.19 10.48
CA LEU A 184 -16.01 -8.85 10.14
C LEU A 184 -16.18 -8.67 8.63
N ALA A 185 -15.26 -9.21 7.82
CA ALA A 185 -15.41 -9.23 6.37
C ALA A 185 -16.64 -10.04 5.93
N ASP A 186 -16.94 -11.14 6.64
CA ASP A 186 -18.14 -11.95 6.42
C ASP A 186 -19.44 -11.24 6.87
N GLY A 187 -19.33 -10.09 7.53
CA GLY A 187 -20.45 -9.27 7.99
C GLY A 187 -21.07 -9.76 9.30
N GLU A 188 -20.34 -10.56 10.07
CA GLU A 188 -20.77 -10.95 11.41
C GLU A 188 -20.84 -9.74 12.35
N ASP A 189 -21.90 -9.68 13.17
CA ASP A 189 -22.01 -8.70 14.26
C ASP A 189 -21.19 -9.20 15.46
N ILE A 190 -20.06 -8.57 15.70
CA ILE A 190 -19.07 -9.00 16.70
C ILE A 190 -18.73 -7.85 17.62
N GLN A 191 -18.69 -8.14 18.91
CA GLN A 191 -18.13 -7.22 19.90
C GLN A 191 -16.62 -7.11 19.69
N LEU A 192 -16.17 -5.92 19.32
CA LEU A 192 -14.75 -5.61 19.18
C LEU A 192 -14.10 -5.51 20.56
N PRO A 193 -12.79 -5.81 20.67
CA PRO A 193 -12.04 -5.48 21.88
C PRO A 193 -12.12 -3.99 22.21
N ASP A 194 -12.01 -3.63 23.49
CA ASP A 194 -12.12 -2.26 23.96
C ASP A 194 -11.23 -1.29 23.14
N ASP A 195 -11.78 -0.10 22.87
CA ASP A 195 -11.16 0.98 22.11
C ASP A 195 -10.74 0.62 20.67
N THR A 196 -11.26 -0.47 20.10
CA THR A 196 -10.93 -0.91 18.74
C THR A 196 -11.90 -0.34 17.72
N GLU A 197 -11.36 0.43 16.78
CA GLU A 197 -12.07 0.84 15.58
C GLU A 197 -11.92 -0.24 14.50
N ALA A 198 -13.01 -0.52 13.78
CA ALA A 198 -13.01 -1.43 12.63
C ALA A 198 -13.44 -0.71 11.35
N PHE A 199 -12.67 -0.89 10.30
CA PHE A 199 -12.96 -0.37 8.96
C PHE A 199 -13.06 -1.55 8.01
N VAL A 200 -14.25 -1.77 7.45
CA VAL A 200 -14.53 -2.87 6.54
C VAL A 200 -14.85 -2.29 5.15
N GLY A 201 -14.07 -2.68 4.15
CA GLY A 201 -14.23 -2.29 2.76
C GLY A 201 -14.66 -3.46 1.90
N ARG A 202 -15.72 -3.25 1.10
CA ARG A 202 -16.14 -4.14 0.02
C ARG A 202 -15.39 -3.80 -1.27
N SER A 203 -15.43 -4.75 -2.20
CA SER A 203 -14.85 -4.57 -3.54
C SER A 203 -15.44 -3.37 -4.26
N TRP A 204 -14.57 -2.61 -4.92
CA TRP A 204 -14.99 -1.61 -5.89
C TRP A 204 -15.46 -2.27 -7.18
N PHE A 205 -15.14 -3.55 -7.42
CA PHE A 205 -15.43 -4.26 -8.67
C PHE A 205 -16.80 -4.96 -8.72
N GLY A 206 -17.36 -5.28 -7.55
CA GLY A 206 -18.69 -5.89 -7.41
C GLY A 206 -18.62 -7.38 -7.09
#